data_AF-A0A2V6LID1-F1
#
_entry.id   AF-A0A2V6LID1-F1
#
_cell.length_a   1.000
_cell.length_b   1.000
_cell.length_c   1.000
_cell.angle_alpha   90.00
_cell.angle_beta   90.00
_cell.angle_gamma   90.00
#
_symmetry.space_group_name_H-M   'P 1'
#
loop_
_entity.id
_entity.type
_entity.pdbx_description
1 polymer ?
#
loop_
_entity_poly.entity_id
_entity_poly.type
_entity_poly.pdbx_seq_one_letter_code
_entity_poly.pdbx_strand_id
1 'polypeptide(L)'
;MSSPASIKGHPLHPVLVAFPIGLWIFSIISDLIFKLGYGGPIWNDVAFYTLAGGIVGALVAALPGLIDLVSIENSKSKSIGIWHMVINLLAVGLYCVNFWLRMHRTPGDNLSITLSVIGVVFILISGWLGGELVYVRGVAVKQPPDQSV
;
A
#
# COMPACT_ATOMS: atom_id res chain seq x y z
N MET A 1 -6.83 -6.40 20.21
CA MET A 1 -5.47 -6.72 20.70
C MET A 1 -4.52 -5.61 20.26
N SER A 2 -3.56 -5.21 21.08
CA SER A 2 -2.57 -4.20 20.70
C SER A 2 -1.55 -4.76 19.70
N SER A 3 -1.09 -3.93 18.75
CA SER A 3 -0.06 -4.33 17.78
C SER A 3 1.28 -4.59 18.49
N PRO A 4 1.87 -5.80 18.34
CA PRO A 4 3.24 -6.06 18.80
C PRO A 4 4.28 -5.21 18.07
N ALA A 5 4.05 -4.86 16.79
CA ALA A 5 4.92 -3.97 16.03
C ALA A 5 4.53 -2.50 16.21
N SER A 6 4.63 -1.98 17.44
CA SER A 6 4.26 -0.61 17.78
C SER A 6 5.37 0.16 18.53
N ILE A 7 5.38 1.47 18.37
CA ILE A 7 6.25 2.40 19.12
C ILE A 7 5.36 3.33 19.94
N LYS A 8 5.53 3.35 21.27
CA LYS A 8 4.69 4.13 22.19
C LYS A 8 3.18 3.89 22.02
N GLY A 9 2.79 2.68 21.61
CA GLY A 9 1.40 2.31 21.34
C GLY A 9 0.87 2.73 19.96
N HIS A 10 1.70 3.33 19.11
CA HIS A 10 1.35 3.62 17.71
C HIS A 10 1.76 2.44 16.82
N PRO A 11 0.81 1.77 16.15
CA PRO A 11 1.11 0.63 15.29
C PRO A 11 1.88 1.12 14.05
N LEU A 12 3.00 0.46 13.73
CA LEU A 12 3.89 0.90 12.66
C LEU A 12 3.30 0.67 11.27
N HIS A 13 2.59 -0.43 11.06
CA HIS A 13 2.03 -0.76 9.74
C HIS A 13 1.06 0.33 9.22
N PRO A 14 0.01 0.76 9.96
CA PRO A 14 -0.89 1.83 9.52
C PRO A 14 -0.20 3.18 9.27
N VAL A 15 0.90 3.47 9.98
CA VAL A 15 1.69 4.69 9.75
C VAL A 15 2.46 4.59 8.43
N LEU A 16 3.09 3.44 8.18
CA LEU A 16 3.98 3.25 7.03
C LEU A 16 3.23 3.06 5.71
N VAL A 17 1.99 2.56 5.70
CA VAL A 17 1.22 2.38 4.45
C VAL A 17 0.87 3.71 3.75
N ALA A 18 0.96 4.85 4.45
CA ALA A 18 0.76 6.17 3.82
C ALA A 18 1.79 6.44 2.70
N PHE A 19 3.02 5.96 2.85
CA PHE A 19 4.09 6.15 1.86
C PHE A 19 3.80 5.45 0.52
N PRO A 20 3.61 4.12 0.45
CA PRO A 20 3.33 3.45 -0.81
C PRO A 20 2.05 3.95 -1.47
N ILE A 21 0.99 4.21 -0.70
CA ILE A 21 -0.27 4.72 -1.23
C ILE A 21 -0.07 6.08 -1.89
N GLY A 22 0.54 7.03 -1.18
CA GLY A 22 0.80 8.37 -1.71
C GLY A 22 1.70 8.35 -2.95
N LEU A 23 2.79 7.57 -2.90
CA LEU A 23 3.75 7.47 -4.00
C LEU A 23 3.14 6.85 -5.27
N TRP A 24 2.34 5.79 -5.14
CA TRP A 24 1.70 5.17 -6.30
C TRP A 24 0.58 6.00 -6.91
N ILE A 25 -0.21 6.71 -6.09
CA ILE A 25 -1.18 7.69 -6.61
C ILE A 25 -0.44 8.81 -7.34
N PHE A 26 0.63 9.34 -6.75
CA PHE A 26 1.42 10.41 -7.36
C PHE A 26 2.15 9.97 -8.63
N SER A 27 2.55 8.69 -8.73
CA SER A 27 3.06 8.11 -9.97
C SER A 27 2.05 8.21 -11.11
N ILE A 28 0.77 7.88 -10.87
CA ILE A 28 -0.28 7.99 -11.89
C ILE A 28 -0.51 9.45 -12.29
N ILE A 29 -0.56 10.35 -11.32
CA ILE A 29 -0.70 11.79 -11.59
C ILE A 29 0.46 12.27 -12.48
N SER A 30 1.68 11.86 -12.17
CA SER A 30 2.89 12.20 -12.94
C SER A 30 2.84 11.64 -14.37
N ASP A 31 2.36 10.40 -14.53
CA ASP A 31 2.12 9.82 -15.86
C ASP A 31 1.12 10.62 -16.68
N LEU A 32 0.03 11.08 -16.06
CA LEU A 32 -1.00 11.87 -16.74
C LEU A 32 -0.47 13.25 -17.13
N ILE A 33 0.30 13.90 -16.26
CA ILE A 33 0.95 15.19 -16.56
C ILE A 33 1.88 15.03 -17.77
N PHE A 34 2.75 14.01 -17.74
CA PHE A 34 3.64 13.71 -18.88
C PHE A 34 2.86 13.43 -20.16
N LYS A 35 1.85 12.56 -20.10
CA LYS A 35 1.08 12.11 -21.27
C LYS A 35 0.23 13.20 -21.90
N LEU A 36 -0.25 14.16 -21.11
CA LEU A 36 -1.00 15.31 -21.59
C LEU A 36 -0.09 16.43 -22.13
N GLY A 37 1.23 16.23 -22.12
CA GLY A 37 2.21 17.20 -22.61
C GLY A 37 2.49 18.35 -21.65
N TYR A 38 2.07 18.23 -20.39
CA TYR A 38 2.35 19.24 -19.37
C TYR A 38 3.74 19.00 -18.75
N GLY A 39 4.54 20.05 -18.58
CA GLY A 39 5.73 20.04 -17.73
C GLY A 39 6.97 19.24 -18.22
N GLY A 40 6.93 18.65 -19.42
CA GLY A 40 8.11 18.06 -20.08
C GLY A 40 8.55 16.67 -19.57
N PRO A 41 9.72 16.18 -20.03
CA PRO A 41 10.17 14.79 -19.80
C PRO A 41 10.36 14.40 -18.33
N ILE A 42 10.66 15.35 -17.45
CA ILE A 42 10.90 15.12 -16.02
C ILE A 42 9.74 14.40 -15.33
N TRP A 43 8.50 14.61 -15.78
CA TRP A 43 7.34 13.95 -15.18
C TRP A 43 7.31 12.44 -15.42
N ASN A 44 7.97 11.95 -16.48
CA ASN A 44 8.15 10.52 -16.67
C ASN A 44 9.13 9.93 -15.64
N ASP A 45 10.22 10.64 -15.35
CA ASP A 45 11.18 10.24 -14.31
C ASP A 45 10.53 10.26 -12.93
N VAL A 46 9.76 11.31 -12.62
CA VAL A 46 9.01 11.40 -11.36
C VAL A 46 8.03 10.23 -11.22
N ALA A 47 7.29 9.90 -12.28
CA ALA A 47 6.41 8.72 -12.27
C ALA A 47 7.19 7.43 -12.01
N PHE A 48 8.33 7.24 -12.66
CA PHE A 48 9.18 6.07 -12.48
C PHE A 48 9.73 5.94 -11.05
N TYR A 49 10.33 7.00 -10.51
CA TYR A 49 10.95 6.96 -9.18
C TYR A 49 9.92 6.89 -8.04
N THR A 50 8.76 7.51 -8.21
CA THR A 50 7.67 7.40 -7.22
C THR A 50 7.05 6.01 -7.24
N LEU A 51 6.90 5.39 -8.40
CA LEU A 51 6.53 3.97 -8.51
C LEU A 51 7.50 3.07 -7.77
N ALA A 52 8.81 3.25 -7.99
CA ALA A 52 9.88 2.50 -7.35
C ALA A 52 9.90 2.73 -5.83
N GLY A 53 9.81 3.98 -5.39
CA GLY A 53 9.73 4.35 -3.98
C GLY A 53 8.51 3.75 -3.29
N GLY A 54 7.38 3.65 -3.99
CA GLY A 54 6.19 2.98 -3.49
C GLY A 54 6.40 1.48 -3.28
N ILE A 55 7.13 0.79 -4.16
CA ILE A 55 7.50 -0.62 -3.95
C ILE A 55 8.32 -0.77 -2.67
N VAL A 56 9.37 0.05 -2.50
CA VAL A 56 10.21 0.02 -1.29
C VAL A 56 9.38 0.31 -0.03
N GLY A 57 8.55 1.36 -0.07
CA GLY A 57 7.66 1.72 1.04
C GLY A 57 6.68 0.60 1.39
N ALA A 58 6.12 -0.10 0.40
CA ALA A 58 5.21 -1.22 0.62
C ALA A 58 5.93 -2.40 1.29
N LEU A 59 7.15 -2.74 0.87
CA LEU A 59 7.95 -3.80 1.48
C LEU A 59 8.31 -3.46 2.93
N VAL A 60 8.70 -2.21 3.19
CA VAL A 60 8.98 -1.74 4.57
C VAL A 60 7.72 -1.81 5.44
N ALA A 61 6.56 -1.40 4.91
CA ALA A 61 5.28 -1.49 5.62
C ALA A 61 4.83 -2.95 5.83
N ALA A 62 5.18 -3.87 4.94
CA ALA A 62 4.81 -5.28 5.05
C ALA A 62 5.47 -5.97 6.26
N LEU A 63 6.65 -5.54 6.68
CA LEU A 63 7.37 -6.12 7.83
C LEU A 63 6.55 -6.05 9.13
N PRO A 64 6.14 -4.87 9.64
CA PRO A 64 5.30 -4.80 10.83
C PRO A 64 3.90 -5.40 10.59
N GLY A 65 3.37 -5.31 9.37
CA GLY A 65 2.07 -5.91 9.04
C GLY A 65 2.07 -7.43 9.16
N LEU A 66 3.17 -8.08 8.79
CA LEU A 66 3.34 -9.53 8.94
C LEU A 66 3.46 -9.92 10.42
N ILE A 67 4.20 -9.14 11.21
CA ILE A 67 4.32 -9.34 12.67
C ILE A 67 2.94 -9.22 13.33
N ASP A 68 2.14 -8.24 12.93
CA ASP A 68 0.78 -8.08 13.44
C ASP A 68 -0.11 -9.25 12.98
N LEU A 69 -0.03 -9.68 11.72
CA LEU A 69 -0.84 -10.78 11.18
C LEU A 69 -0.62 -12.10 11.92
N VAL A 70 0.64 -12.47 12.21
CA VAL A 70 0.94 -13.73 12.91
C VAL A 70 0.46 -13.73 14.35
N SER A 71 0.29 -12.54 14.95
CA SER A 71 -0.22 -12.37 16.31
C SER A 71 -1.75 -12.49 16.41
N ILE A 72 -2.49 -12.47 15.29
CA ILE A 72 -3.96 -12.56 15.31
C ILE A 72 -4.40 -13.99 15.70
N GLU A 73 -5.08 -14.10 16.84
CA GLU A 73 -5.63 -15.35 17.35
C GLU A 73 -7.04 -15.66 16.78
N ASN A 74 -7.86 -14.63 16.55
CA ASN A 74 -9.21 -14.81 16.03
C ASN A 74 -9.18 -15.28 14.57
N SER A 75 -9.66 -16.50 14.30
CA SER A 75 -9.64 -17.11 12.96
C SER A 75 -10.34 -16.27 11.87
N LYS A 76 -11.47 -15.62 12.19
CA LYS A 76 -12.18 -14.77 11.20
C LYS A 76 -11.37 -13.52 10.86
N SER A 77 -10.79 -12.85 11.85
CA SER A 77 -9.90 -11.70 11.62
C SER A 77 -8.61 -12.12 10.90
N LYS A 78 -8.07 -13.29 11.23
CA LYS A 78 -6.87 -13.84 10.58
C LYS A 78 -7.12 -14.11 9.10
N SER A 79 -8.28 -14.64 8.73
CA SER A 79 -8.66 -14.85 7.32
C SER A 79 -8.69 -13.55 6.53
N ILE A 80 -9.28 -12.48 7.09
CA ILE A 80 -9.28 -11.15 6.45
C ILE A 80 -7.86 -10.61 6.33
N GLY A 81 -7.04 -10.77 7.38
CA GLY A 81 -5.62 -10.39 7.36
C GLY A 81 -4.80 -11.12 6.28
N ILE A 82 -5.07 -12.41 6.07
CA ILE A 82 -4.43 -13.18 4.99
C ILE A 82 -4.86 -12.64 3.62
N TRP A 83 -6.16 -12.40 3.39
CA TRP A 83 -6.64 -11.83 2.13
C TRP A 83 -6.07 -10.43 1.86
N HIS A 84 -6.02 -9.59 2.89
CA HIS A 84 -5.39 -8.27 2.84
C HIS A 84 -3.91 -8.41 2.43
N MET A 85 -3.15 -9.29 3.07
CA MET A 85 -1.75 -9.55 2.73
C MET A 85 -1.60 -10.04 1.27
N VAL A 86 -2.40 -11.01 0.84
CA VAL A 86 -2.34 -11.57 -0.52
C VAL A 86 -2.60 -10.49 -1.57
N ILE A 87 -3.64 -9.67 -1.40
CA ILE A 87 -3.98 -8.59 -2.34
C ILE A 87 -2.84 -7.57 -2.41
N ASN A 88 -2.23 -7.20 -1.27
CA ASN A 88 -1.07 -6.31 -1.26
C ASN A 88 0.14 -6.91 -1.98
N LEU A 89 0.44 -8.20 -1.78
CA LEU A 89 1.55 -8.86 -2.46
C LEU A 89 1.31 -8.96 -3.97
N LEU A 90 0.08 -9.19 -4.41
CA LEU A 90 -0.31 -9.12 -5.82
C LEU A 90 -0.12 -7.70 -6.38
N ALA A 91 -0.51 -6.67 -5.64
CA ALA A 91 -0.28 -5.28 -6.03
C ALA A 91 1.22 -4.96 -6.15
N VAL A 92 2.04 -5.35 -5.16
CA VAL A 92 3.50 -5.18 -5.21
C VAL A 92 4.08 -5.93 -6.42
N GLY A 93 3.68 -7.17 -6.66
CA GLY A 93 4.11 -7.94 -7.83
C GLY A 93 3.76 -7.25 -9.15
N LEU A 94 2.54 -6.71 -9.25
CA LEU A 94 2.10 -5.93 -10.41
C LEU A 94 2.96 -4.68 -10.61
N TYR A 95 3.27 -3.95 -9.53
CA TYR A 95 4.14 -2.78 -9.59
C TYR A 95 5.59 -3.14 -9.93
N CYS A 96 6.12 -4.28 -9.48
CA CYS A 96 7.43 -4.77 -9.90
C CYS A 96 7.47 -5.09 -11.40
N VAL A 97 6.42 -5.74 -11.94
CA VAL A 97 6.29 -5.97 -13.38
C VAL A 97 6.22 -4.64 -14.13
N ASN A 98 5.43 -3.68 -13.65
CA ASN A 98 5.31 -2.36 -14.23
C ASN A 98 6.64 -1.58 -14.19
N PHE A 99 7.37 -1.63 -13.08
CA PHE A 99 8.71 -1.07 -12.95
C PHE A 99 9.65 -1.64 -14.03
N TRP A 100 9.67 -2.97 -14.18
CA TRP A 100 10.46 -3.62 -15.20
C TRP A 100 10.04 -3.21 -16.62
N LEU A 101 8.74 -3.11 -16.91
CA LEU A 101 8.26 -2.64 -18.21
C LEU A 101 8.72 -1.21 -18.50
N ARG A 102 8.67 -0.30 -17.51
CA ARG A 102 9.10 1.09 -17.67
C ARG A 102 10.60 1.23 -17.93
N MET A 103 11.42 0.27 -17.51
CA MET A 103 12.85 0.24 -17.85
C MET A 103 13.12 -0.12 -19.32
N HIS A 104 12.18 -0.77 -20.01
CA HIS A 104 12.40 -1.34 -21.34
C HIS A 104 11.46 -0.80 -22.43
N ARG A 105 10.46 0.01 -22.05
CA ARG A 105 9.45 0.56 -22.96
C ARG A 105 9.59 2.07 -23.08
N THR A 106 8.94 2.63 -24.10
CA THR A 106 8.90 4.06 -24.33
C THR A 106 8.20 4.79 -23.19
N PRO A 107 8.69 5.98 -22.77
CA PRO A 107 8.00 6.85 -21.83
C PRO A 107 6.52 7.06 -22.16
N GLY A 108 5.66 7.02 -21.15
CA GLY A 108 4.21 7.27 -21.30
C GLY A 108 3.40 6.14 -21.98
N ASP A 109 3.98 4.95 -22.12
CA ASP A 109 3.30 3.78 -22.68
C ASP A 109 1.99 3.44 -21.95
N ASN A 110 0.93 3.19 -22.72
CA ASN A 110 -0.43 2.97 -22.21
C ASN A 110 -0.51 1.80 -21.22
N LEU A 111 0.19 0.69 -21.51
CA LEU A 111 0.15 -0.50 -20.68
C LEU A 111 0.69 -0.22 -19.28
N SER A 112 1.81 0.50 -19.18
CA SER A 112 2.43 0.86 -17.89
C SER A 112 1.51 1.73 -17.02
N ILE A 113 0.79 2.66 -17.64
CA ILE A 113 -0.20 3.51 -16.95
C ILE A 113 -1.40 2.67 -16.50
N THR A 114 -1.93 1.81 -17.39
CA THR A 114 -3.05 0.91 -17.06
C THR A 114 -2.72 -0.02 -15.89
N LEU A 115 -1.51 -0.60 -15.85
CA LEU A 115 -1.07 -1.43 -14.74
C LEU A 115 -0.99 -0.65 -13.43
N SER A 116 -0.56 0.61 -13.47
CA SER A 116 -0.55 1.49 -12.29
C SER A 116 -1.96 1.71 -11.74
N VAL A 117 -2.93 1.98 -12.62
CA VAL A 117 -4.34 2.14 -12.24
C VAL A 117 -4.92 0.86 -11.63
N ILE A 118 -4.67 -0.30 -12.25
CA ILE A 118 -5.09 -1.60 -11.69
C ILE A 118 -4.46 -1.83 -10.30
N GLY A 119 -3.19 -1.48 -10.14
CA GLY A 119 -2.49 -1.57 -8.85
C GLY A 119 -3.16 -0.71 -7.77
N VAL A 120 -3.55 0.53 -8.10
CA VAL A 120 -4.31 1.38 -7.17
C VAL A 120 -5.68 0.77 -6.82
N VAL A 121 -6.38 0.15 -7.76
CA VAL A 121 -7.64 -0.55 -7.47
C VAL A 121 -7.42 -1.68 -6.46
N PHE A 122 -6.35 -2.49 -6.60
CA PHE A 122 -6.02 -3.50 -5.61
C PHE A 122 -5.73 -2.89 -4.23
N ILE A 123 -5.05 -1.75 -4.19
CA ILE A 123 -4.75 -1.04 -2.95
C ILE A 123 -6.00 -0.47 -2.29
N LEU A 124 -6.99 0.01 -3.06
CA LEU A 124 -8.28 0.44 -2.51
C LEU A 124 -9.05 -0.73 -1.89
N ILE A 125 -9.12 -1.87 -2.59
CA ILE A 125 -9.75 -3.09 -2.06
C ILE A 125 -9.02 -3.57 -0.80
N SER A 126 -7.70 -3.59 -0.84
CA SER A 126 -6.88 -3.98 0.31
C SER A 126 -7.05 -3.01 1.48
N GLY A 127 -7.10 -1.71 1.23
CA GLY A 127 -7.33 -0.66 2.22
C GLY A 127 -8.66 -0.82 2.93
N TRP A 128 -9.72 -1.24 2.22
CA TRP A 128 -11.00 -1.60 2.83
C TRP A 128 -10.85 -2.75 3.84
N LEU A 129 -10.15 -3.83 3.47
CA LEU A 129 -9.91 -4.96 4.36
C LEU A 129 -9.05 -4.57 5.58
N GLY A 130 -8.05 -3.72 5.39
CA GLY A 130 -7.24 -3.17 6.48
C GLY A 130 -8.07 -2.32 7.44
N GLY A 131 -8.98 -1.50 6.89
CA GLY A 131 -9.93 -0.73 7.67
C GLY A 131 -10.91 -1.60 8.47
N GLU A 132 -11.44 -2.67 7.87
CA GLU A 132 -12.26 -3.66 8.57
C GLU A 132 -11.50 -4.27 9.77
N LEU A 133 -10.22 -4.64 9.60
CA LEU A 133 -9.41 -5.19 10.69
C LEU A 133 -9.23 -4.21 11.85
N VAL A 134 -8.88 -2.96 11.54
CA VAL A 134 -8.54 -1.94 12.56
C VAL A 134 -9.81 -1.37 13.20
N TYR A 135 -10.76 -0.89 12.39
CA TYR A 135 -11.90 -0.09 12.85
C TYR A 135 -13.11 -0.92 13.25
N VAL A 136 -13.33 -2.08 12.62
CA VAL A 136 -14.50 -2.93 12.92
C VAL A 136 -14.14 -4.05 13.88
N ARG A 137 -12.95 -4.64 13.72
CA ARG A 137 -12.52 -5.81 14.50
C ARG A 137 -11.52 -5.50 15.61
N GLY A 138 -11.10 -4.25 15.77
CA GLY A 138 -10.21 -3.82 16.86
C GLY A 138 -8.85 -4.52 16.87
N VAL A 139 -8.37 -4.95 15.70
CA VAL A 139 -7.00 -5.46 15.53
C VAL A 139 -6.04 -4.27 15.60
N ALA A 140 -4.92 -4.44 16.29
CA ALA A 140 -3.91 -3.40 16.52
C ALA A 140 -4.39 -2.18 17.36
N VAL A 141 -5.61 -2.16 17.87
CA VAL A 141 -6.14 -1.09 18.72
C VAL A 141 -6.16 -1.53 20.18
N LYS A 142 -5.65 -0.68 21.07
CA LYS A 142 -5.81 -0.82 22.52
C LYS A 142 -7.16 -0.22 22.89
N GLN A 143 -8.07 -1.01 23.47
CA GLN A 143 -9.31 -0.45 24.00
C GLN A 143 -8.97 0.54 25.12
N PRO A 144 -9.64 1.71 25.19
CA PRO A 144 -9.53 2.57 26.35
C PRO A 144 -9.88 1.77 27.62
N PRO A 145 -9.25 2.04 28.77
CA PRO A 145 -9.75 1.53 30.03
C PRO A 145 -11.22 1.94 30.18
N ASP A 146 -12.06 1.02 30.65
CA ASP A 146 -13.47 1.27 30.88
C ASP A 146 -13.63 2.56 31.70
N GLN A 147 -14.24 3.58 31.10
CA GLN A 147 -14.48 4.88 31.73
C GLN A 147 -15.83 4.90 32.44
N SER A 148 -16.27 3.76 32.99
CA SER A 148 -17.44 3.67 33.86
C SER A 148 -17.18 4.45 35.16
N VAL A 149 -17.43 5.76 35.09
CA VAL A 149 -17.66 6.67 36.23
C VAL A 149 -19.14 6.69 36.55
#